data_AF-A0A2H0SR13-F1
#
_entry.id   AF-A0A2H0SR13-F1
#
_cell.length_a   1.000
_cell.length_b   1.000
_cell.length_c   1.000
_cell.angle_alpha   90.00
_cell.angle_beta   90.00
_cell.angle_gamma   90.00
#
_symmetry.space_group_name_H-M   'P 1'
#
loop_
_entity.id
_entity.type
_entity.pdbx_description
1 polymer ?
#
loop_
_entity_poly.entity_id
_entity_poly.type
_entity_poly.pdbx_seq_one_letter_code
_entity_poly.pdbx_strand_id
1 'polypeptide(L)'
;MKNSKKPQTLDDAFSDVNTEMLEMFLKKHKDYGKGNILANGELGIAMRVSEKVERAKHLLVSQQTPTNESLEETWIDIAVYAVIAVLFRRKQFQELEVTPEA
;
A
#
# COMPACT_ATOMS: atom_id res chain seq x y z
N MET A 1 6.45 -12.38 15.04
CA MET A 1 6.09 -13.81 14.94
C MET A 1 4.88 -13.91 14.04
N LYS A 2 5.01 -14.45 12.81
CA LYS A 2 3.83 -14.67 11.95
C LYS A 2 2.96 -15.74 12.59
N ASN A 3 1.77 -15.36 13.03
CA ASN A 3 0.80 -16.29 13.60
C ASN A 3 0.29 -17.16 12.45
N SER A 4 0.77 -18.41 12.38
CA SER A 4 0.45 -19.39 11.31
C SER A 4 -0.99 -19.94 11.35
N LYS A 5 -1.94 -19.23 11.98
CA LYS A 5 -3.34 -19.66 12.02
C LYS A 5 -4.11 -18.96 10.91
N LYS A 6 -4.86 -19.74 10.12
CA LYS A 6 -5.82 -19.18 9.16
C LYS A 6 -6.82 -18.29 9.92
N PRO A 7 -7.21 -17.14 9.37
CA PRO A 7 -8.20 -16.28 10.00
C PRO A 7 -9.51 -17.04 10.21
N GLN A 8 -10.12 -16.89 11.40
CA GLN A 8 -11.37 -17.58 11.76
C GLN A 8 -12.57 -16.65 11.62
N THR A 9 -12.36 -15.35 11.72
CA THR A 9 -13.38 -14.32 11.56
C THR A 9 -12.99 -13.30 10.47
N LEU A 10 -13.93 -12.42 10.09
CA LEU A 10 -13.66 -11.37 9.12
C LEU A 10 -12.69 -10.31 9.66
N ASP A 11 -12.76 -9.99 10.94
CA ASP A 11 -11.84 -9.07 11.61
C ASP A 11 -10.42 -9.65 11.72
N ASP A 12 -10.28 -10.97 11.93
CA ASP A 12 -8.98 -11.65 11.80
C ASP A 12 -8.40 -11.44 10.39
N ALA A 13 -9.18 -11.75 9.36
CA ALA A 13 -8.74 -11.63 7.97
C ALA A 13 -8.41 -10.17 7.59
N PHE A 14 -9.20 -9.21 8.07
CA PHE A 14 -8.95 -7.80 7.84
C PHE A 14 -7.67 -7.33 8.56
N SER A 15 -7.42 -7.82 9.78
CA SER A 15 -6.19 -7.55 10.52
C SER A 15 -4.95 -8.13 9.84
N ASP A 16 -5.06 -9.33 9.26
CA ASP A 16 -3.99 -9.94 8.49
C ASP A 16 -3.63 -9.07 7.26
N VAL A 17 -4.64 -8.61 6.51
CA VAL A 17 -4.45 -7.69 5.37
C VAL A 17 -3.83 -6.35 5.81
N ASN A 18 -4.24 -5.80 6.95
CA ASN A 18 -3.62 -4.60 7.50
C ASN A 18 -2.13 -4.79 7.82
N THR A 19 -1.76 -5.98 8.29
CA THR A 19 -0.37 -6.35 8.55
C THR A 19 0.41 -6.41 7.23
N GLU A 20 -0.16 -7.03 6.20
CA GLU A 20 0.44 -7.07 4.86
C GLU A 20 0.62 -5.67 4.27
N MET A 21 -0.36 -4.78 4.41
CA MET A 21 -0.24 -3.39 3.98
C MET A 21 0.94 -2.69 4.67
N LEU A 22 1.13 -2.91 5.97
CA LEU A 22 2.25 -2.36 6.70
C LEU A 22 3.59 -2.94 6.21
N GLU A 23 3.68 -4.27 6.02
CA GLU A 23 4.86 -4.92 5.45
C GLU A 23 5.21 -4.35 4.05
N MET A 24 4.20 -4.16 3.20
CA MET A 24 4.34 -3.57 1.86
C MET A 24 4.82 -2.11 1.93
N PHE A 25 4.23 -1.31 2.83
CA PHE A 25 4.64 0.07 3.06
C PHE A 25 6.12 0.14 3.47
N LEU A 26 6.52 -0.65 4.47
CA LEU A 26 7.89 -0.67 4.99
C LEU A 26 8.90 -1.09 3.92
N LYS A 27 8.58 -2.13 3.13
CA LYS A 27 9.40 -2.57 1.99
C LYS A 27 9.63 -1.42 0.99
N LYS A 28 8.56 -0.77 0.52
CA LYS A 28 8.70 0.36 -0.42
C LYS A 28 9.40 1.55 0.22
N HIS A 29 9.16 1.83 1.50
CA HIS A 29 9.80 2.93 2.20
C HIS A 29 11.32 2.70 2.30
N LYS A 30 11.75 1.46 2.55
CA LYS A 30 13.17 1.09 2.53
C LYS A 30 13.81 1.29 1.15
N ASP A 31 13.10 0.93 0.08
CA ASP A 31 13.62 1.01 -1.28
C ASP A 31 13.66 2.46 -1.84
N TYR A 32 12.67 3.29 -1.50
CA TYR A 32 12.46 4.60 -2.13
C TYR A 32 12.52 5.80 -1.18
N GLY A 33 12.43 5.58 0.13
CA GLY A 33 12.27 6.64 1.13
C GLY A 33 10.98 7.47 0.97
N LYS A 34 10.89 8.58 1.71
CA LYS A 34 9.74 9.51 1.66
C LYS A 34 9.84 10.63 0.62
N GLY A 35 11.02 10.84 0.02
CA GLY A 35 11.33 12.03 -0.77
C GLY A 35 10.35 12.30 -1.92
N ASN A 36 10.01 11.28 -2.71
CA ASN A 36 9.09 11.43 -3.84
C ASN A 36 7.67 11.81 -3.41
N ILE A 37 7.19 11.28 -2.28
CA ILE A 37 5.86 11.61 -1.76
C ILE A 37 5.87 13.03 -1.20
N LEU A 38 6.91 13.43 -0.48
CA LEU A 38 7.03 14.79 0.05
C LEU A 38 7.12 15.85 -1.05
N ALA A 39 7.87 15.57 -2.12
CA ALA A 39 8.06 16.50 -3.24
C ALA A 39 6.76 16.76 -4.03
N ASN A 40 5.96 15.71 -4.24
CA ASN A 40 4.73 15.82 -5.05
C ASN A 40 3.46 16.08 -4.21
N GLY A 41 3.55 15.89 -2.89
CA GLY A 41 2.44 16.10 -1.96
C GLY A 41 1.21 15.23 -2.24
N GLU A 42 0.06 15.67 -1.73
CA GLU A 42 -1.22 14.96 -1.83
C GLU A 42 -1.63 14.68 -3.29
N LEU A 43 -1.35 15.61 -4.21
CA LEU A 43 -1.62 15.42 -5.65
C LEU A 43 -0.81 14.24 -6.23
N GLY A 44 0.47 14.13 -5.87
CA GLY A 44 1.31 13.01 -6.31
C GLY A 44 0.88 11.67 -5.73
N ILE A 45 0.24 11.65 -4.56
CA ILE A 45 -0.38 10.44 -3.99
C ILE A 45 -1.63 10.08 -4.79
N ALA A 46 -2.50 11.06 -5.08
CA ALA A 46 -3.72 10.83 -5.87
C ALA A 46 -3.43 10.32 -7.29
N MET A 47 -2.40 10.84 -7.95
CA MET A 47 -1.97 10.36 -9.27
C MET A 47 -1.53 8.88 -9.22
N ARG A 48 -0.75 8.48 -8.22
CA ARG A 48 -0.33 7.08 -8.03
C ARG A 48 -1.50 6.14 -7.78
N VAL A 49 -2.48 6.57 -6.98
CA VAL A 49 -3.73 5.82 -6.79
C VAL A 49 -4.47 5.66 -8.13
N SER A 50 -4.58 6.73 -8.91
CA SER A 50 -5.24 6.69 -10.22
C SER A 50 -4.56 5.72 -11.19
N GLU A 51 -3.23 5.72 -11.26
CA GLU A 51 -2.46 4.79 -12.10
C GLU A 51 -2.74 3.33 -11.71
N LYS A 52 -2.80 3.03 -10.40
CA LYS A 52 -3.09 1.69 -9.89
C LYS A 52 -4.53 1.27 -10.16
N VAL A 53 -5.49 2.19 -10.07
CA VAL A 53 -6.89 1.92 -10.45
C VAL A 53 -7.01 1.59 -11.94
N GLU A 54 -6.32 2.32 -12.81
CA GLU A 54 -6.33 2.00 -14.25
C GLU A 54 -5.67 0.64 -14.54
N ARG A 55 -4.60 0.28 -13.81
CA ARG A 55 -4.03 -1.07 -13.86
C ARG A 55 -5.05 -2.13 -13.43
N ALA A 56 -5.73 -1.93 -12.31
CA ALA A 56 -6.73 -2.87 -11.81
C ALA A 56 -7.86 -3.07 -12.84
N LYS A 57 -8.36 -1.98 -13.44
CA LYS A 57 -9.35 -2.03 -14.52
C LYS A 57 -8.85 -2.83 -15.71
N HIS A 58 -7.61 -2.61 -16.14
CA HIS A 58 -7.02 -3.36 -17.26
C HIS A 58 -6.97 -4.86 -16.97
N LEU A 59 -6.52 -5.29 -15.78
CA LEU A 59 -6.47 -6.69 -15.39
C LEU A 59 -7.87 -7.34 -15.32
N LEU A 60 -8.86 -6.62 -14.77
CA LEU A 60 -10.25 -7.08 -14.70
C LEU A 60 -10.88 -7.26 -16.08
N VAL A 61 -10.62 -6.35 -17.02
CA VAL A 61 -11.19 -6.40 -18.38
C VAL A 61 -10.48 -7.44 -19.24
N SER A 62 -9.15 -7.51 -19.16
CA SER A 62 -8.34 -8.38 -20.02
C SER A 62 -8.46 -9.87 -19.66
N GLN A 63 -8.83 -10.22 -18.43
CA GLN A 63 -8.80 -11.59 -17.89
C GLN A 63 -7.45 -12.31 -18.10
N GLN A 64 -6.39 -11.56 -18.40
CA GLN A 64 -5.06 -12.13 -18.61
C GLN A 64 -4.41 -12.40 -17.26
N THR A 65 -3.68 -13.51 -17.17
CA THR A 65 -2.82 -13.76 -16.02
C THR A 65 -1.71 -12.70 -15.99
N PRO A 66 -1.63 -11.87 -14.92
CA PRO A 66 -0.61 -10.84 -14.83
C PRO A 66 0.79 -11.45 -14.77
N THR A 67 1.75 -10.88 -15.51
CA THR A 67 3.15 -11.33 -15.54
C THR A 67 4.03 -10.72 -14.46
N ASN A 68 3.63 -9.54 -13.93
CA ASN A 68 4.41 -8.79 -12.95
C ASN A 68 3.69 -8.70 -11.59
N GLU A 69 2.77 -7.74 -11.45
CA GLU A 69 2.02 -7.47 -10.21
C GLU A 69 0.60 -8.02 -10.34
N SER A 70 0.16 -8.80 -9.36
CA SER A 70 -1.18 -9.38 -9.32
C SER A 70 -2.28 -8.32 -9.09
N LEU A 71 -3.54 -8.69 -9.33
CA LEU A 71 -4.67 -7.81 -9.04
C LEU A 71 -4.81 -7.56 -7.52
N GLU A 72 -4.52 -8.56 -6.69
CA GLU A 72 -4.53 -8.46 -5.23
C GLU A 72 -3.47 -7.47 -4.74
N GLU A 73 -2.21 -7.62 -5.18
CA GLU A 73 -1.14 -6.67 -4.87
C GLU A 73 -1.48 -5.24 -5.33
N THR A 74 -2.18 -5.10 -6.47
CA THR A 74 -2.64 -3.79 -6.95
C THR A 74 -3.62 -3.14 -5.97
N TRP A 75 -4.54 -3.91 -5.38
CA TRP A 75 -5.46 -3.41 -4.35
C TRP A 75 -4.75 -3.07 -3.04
N ILE A 76 -3.78 -3.87 -2.62
CA ILE A 76 -2.93 -3.58 -1.46
C ILE A 76 -2.17 -2.27 -1.67
N ASP A 77 -1.58 -2.05 -2.85
CA ASP A 77 -0.89 -0.81 -3.19
C ASP A 77 -1.81 0.42 -3.10
N ILE A 78 -3.03 0.31 -3.63
CA ILE A 78 -4.04 1.37 -3.53
C ILE A 78 -4.35 1.69 -2.07
N ALA A 79 -4.58 0.66 -1.24
CA ALA A 79 -4.89 0.84 0.17
C ALA A 79 -3.72 1.46 0.95
N VAL A 80 -2.48 1.04 0.66
CA VAL A 80 -1.26 1.66 1.22
C VAL A 80 -1.18 3.14 0.86
N TYR A 81 -1.39 3.52 -0.41
CA TYR A 81 -1.38 4.93 -0.80
C TYR A 81 -2.51 5.74 -0.15
N ALA A 82 -3.69 5.15 0.04
CA ALA A 82 -4.79 5.79 0.77
C ALA A 82 -4.40 6.08 2.22
N VAL A 83 -3.75 5.13 2.91
CA VAL A 83 -3.23 5.34 4.27
C VAL A 83 -2.16 6.43 4.28
N ILE A 84 -1.22 6.42 3.32
CA ILE A 84 -0.20 7.48 3.18
C ILE A 84 -0.87 8.86 2.99
N ALA A 85 -1.95 8.97 2.21
CA ALA A 85 -2.69 10.22 2.06
C ALA A 85 -3.26 10.72 3.41
N VAL A 86 -3.85 9.82 4.21
CA VAL A 86 -4.35 10.15 5.54
C VAL A 86 -3.21 10.63 6.46
N LEU A 87 -2.08 9.91 6.48
CA LEU A 87 -0.90 10.29 7.26
C LEU A 87 -0.32 11.65 6.81
N PHE A 88 -0.32 11.90 5.50
CA PHE A 88 0.15 13.16 4.91
C PHE A 88 -0.74 14.34 5.35
N ARG A 89 -2.06 14.17 5.36
CA ARG A 89 -2.99 15.20 5.85
C ARG A 89 -2.84 15.46 7.35
N ARG A 90 -2.47 14.43 8.12
CA ARG A 90 -2.19 14.52 9.55
C ARG A 90 -0.80 15.06 9.87
N LYS A 91 0.02 15.40 8.87
CA LYS A 91 1.43 15.80 8.98
C LYS A 91 2.39 14.71 9.51
N GLN A 92 1.85 13.53 9.81
CA GLN A 92 2.59 12.39 10.36
C GLN A 92 3.60 11.81 9.36
N PHE A 93 3.26 11.76 8.07
CA PHE A 93 4.18 11.25 7.05
C PHE A 93 5.42 12.14 6.86
N GLN A 94 5.28 13.43 7.17
CA GLN A 94 6.34 14.43 7.08
C GLN A 94 7.25 14.36 8.31
N GLU A 95 6.65 14.25 9.49
CA GLU A 95 7.30 14.43 10.79
C GLU A 95 7.87 13.14 11.39
N LEU A 96 7.29 11.99 11.07
CA LEU A 96 7.70 10.70 11.63
C LEU A 96 8.64 9.94 10.68
N GLU A 97 9.42 9.05 11.27
CA GLU A 97 10.25 8.07 10.57
C GLU A 97 9.80 6.65 10.93
N VAL A 98 10.09 5.69 10.06
CA VAL A 98 9.94 4.27 10.40
C VAL A 98 10.99 3.87 11.44
N THR A 99 10.70 2.85 12.25
CA THR A 99 11.67 2.35 13.22
C THR A 99 12.89 1.76 12.51
N PRO A 100 14.12 1.91 13.02
CA PRO A 100 15.35 1.42 12.37
C PRO A 100 15.35 -0.09 12.08
N GLU A 101 14.60 -0.87 12.85
CA GLU A 101 14.49 -2.33 12.74
C GLU A 101 13.35 -2.81 11.82
N ALA A 102 12.62 -1.89 11.18
CA ALA A 102 11.48 -2.19 10.30
C ALA A 102 11.89 -2.68 8.88
#